data_AF-A0A6C0HQF2-F1
#
_entry.id   AF-A0A6C0HQF2-F1
#
_cell.length_a   1.000
_cell.length_b   1.000
_cell.length_c   1.000
_cell.angle_alpha   90.00
_cell.angle_beta   90.00
_cell.angle_gamma   90.00
#
_symmetry.space_group_name_H-M   'P 1'
#
loop_
_entity.id
_entity.type
_entity.pdbx_description
1 polymer ?
#
loop_
_entity_poly.entity_id
_entity_poly.type
_entity_poly.pdbx_seq_one_letter_code
_entity_poly.pdbx_strand_id
1 'polypeptide(L)'
;MSVYGFTTYQITLVTIVSIVVLITWIVVIASYSKPGSFIDRLTSKIPTISTFMIALGIIITYQIFTVNYLSVKRDSTYKIVDRAFNSILKAFDDYYDKAPEFIDSMFYTWQKRQLPNYKPVQEKNNEDNDRWTSILYISTLIFQSWEDFLTDLESWREVQLNIEYIEDDERSWLAIFLGWAQSKELQEVFPMVELQYGEPTIELTYLMFEYANKYPVKNMEELQDLTGKIFNDPRYKRIKEVLNYL
;
A
#
# COMPACT_ATOMS: atom_id res chain seq x y z
N MET A 1 12.40 -18.24 4.97
CA MET A 1 13.88 -18.16 5.02
C MET A 1 14.21 -16.70 5.31
N SER A 2 14.43 -16.36 6.59
CA SER A 2 14.57 -14.96 7.05
C SER A 2 16.01 -14.49 6.90
N VAL A 3 16.36 -13.94 5.75
CA VAL A 3 17.62 -13.22 5.56
C VAL A 3 17.32 -11.75 5.83
N TYR A 4 18.09 -11.13 6.74
CA TYR A 4 17.98 -9.73 7.21
C TYR A 4 16.98 -9.42 8.32
N GLY A 5 17.11 -10.13 9.43
CA GLY A 5 16.60 -9.67 10.74
C GLY A 5 17.70 -9.02 11.57
N PHE A 6 18.37 -7.97 11.08
CA PHE A 6 19.11 -7.10 12.00
C PHE A 6 18.08 -6.31 12.79
N THR A 7 17.66 -6.85 13.93
CA THR A 7 16.78 -6.15 14.86
C THR A 7 17.43 -4.82 15.25
N THR A 8 16.63 -3.77 15.45
CA THR A 8 17.11 -2.43 15.83
C THR A 8 18.12 -2.50 16.98
N TYR A 9 17.91 -3.45 17.89
CA TYR A 9 18.82 -3.80 18.98
C TYR A 9 20.23 -4.20 18.51
N GLN A 10 20.36 -5.03 17.48
CA GLN A 10 21.65 -5.45 16.93
C GLN A 10 22.39 -4.30 16.27
N ILE A 11 21.69 -3.39 15.59
CA ILE A 11 22.31 -2.18 15.01
C ILE A 11 22.83 -1.29 16.14
N THR A 12 22.02 -1.00 17.15
CA THR A 12 22.43 -0.21 18.32
C THR A 12 23.61 -0.85 19.05
N LEU A 13 23.60 -2.17 19.24
CA LEU A 13 24.68 -2.91 19.87
C LEU A 13 25.99 -2.79 19.06
N VAL A 14 25.94 -2.98 17.74
CA VAL A 14 27.11 -2.84 16.87
C VAL A 14 27.65 -1.41 16.90
N THR A 15 26.79 -0.40 16.92
CA THR A 15 27.20 1.01 17.05
C THR A 15 27.90 1.27 18.40
N ILE A 16 27.32 0.80 19.51
CA ILE A 16 27.89 0.97 20.85
C ILE A 16 29.25 0.25 20.94
N VAL A 17 29.33 -1.00 20.49
CA VAL A 17 30.58 -1.77 20.49
C VAL A 17 31.64 -1.09 19.63
N SER A 18 31.27 -0.55 18.47
CA SER A 18 32.20 0.18 17.59
C SER A 18 32.75 1.44 18.25
N ILE A 19 31.90 2.20 18.95
CA ILE A 19 32.31 3.39 19.71
C ILE A 19 33.26 3.00 20.84
N VAL A 20 32.94 1.96 21.60
CA VAL A 20 33.79 1.48 22.71
C VAL A 20 35.14 0.99 22.19
N VAL A 21 35.17 0.25 21.08
CA VAL A 21 36.42 -0.21 20.44
C VAL A 21 37.26 0.97 19.98
N LEU A 22 36.65 1.99 19.37
CA LEU A 22 37.34 3.21 18.93
C LEU A 22 37.95 3.99 20.10
N ILE A 23 37.17 4.20 21.17
CA ILE A 23 37.65 4.88 22.39
C ILE A 23 38.80 4.08 23.01
N THR A 24 38.66 2.76 23.09
CA THR A 24 39.70 1.87 23.64
C THR A 24 40.96 1.93 22.79
N TRP A 25 40.85 1.94 21.46
CA TRP A 25 41.98 2.07 20.55
C TRP A 25 42.69 3.42 20.70
N ILE A 26 41.94 4.52 20.87
CA ILE A 26 42.51 5.85 21.12
C ILE A 26 43.28 5.85 22.45
N VAL A 27 42.73 5.26 23.51
CA VAL A 27 43.38 5.14 24.82
C VAL A 27 44.64 4.26 24.73
N VAL A 28 44.59 3.16 24.00
CA VAL A 28 45.74 2.25 23.81
C VAL A 28 46.85 2.94 23.01
N ILE A 29 46.54 3.59 21.88
CA ILE A 29 47.52 4.39 21.11
C ILE A 29 48.11 5.51 21.99
N ALA A 30 47.28 6.14 22.83
CA ALA A 30 47.74 7.18 23.76
C ALA A 30 48.69 6.61 24.84
N SER A 31 48.49 5.37 25.29
CA SER A 31 49.30 4.75 26.34
C SER A 31 50.72 4.35 25.91
N TYR A 32 50.95 4.09 24.61
CA TYR A 32 52.25 3.62 24.10
C TYR A 32 53.25 4.73 23.70
N SER A 33 52.94 6.02 23.90
CA SER A 33 53.76 7.13 23.38
C SER A 33 54.46 7.94 24.49
N LYS A 34 55.81 7.95 24.49
CA LYS A 34 56.71 8.64 25.45
C LYS A 34 56.85 10.18 25.21
N PRO A 35 57.41 10.96 26.17
CA PRO A 35 56.94 12.32 26.51
C PRO A 35 57.55 13.48 25.72
N GLY A 36 56.73 14.55 25.62
CA GLY A 36 57.02 15.85 25.02
C GLY A 36 55.69 16.59 24.83
N SER A 37 55.21 17.20 25.92
CA SER A 37 53.85 17.74 26.16
C SER A 37 52.71 16.89 25.59
N PHE A 38 52.23 15.96 26.41
CA PHE A 38 51.08 15.11 26.13
C PHE A 38 49.84 15.92 25.71
N ILE A 39 49.59 17.05 26.38
CA ILE A 39 48.42 17.89 26.12
C ILE A 39 48.52 18.63 24.79
N ASP A 40 49.69 19.15 24.40
CA ASP A 40 49.81 19.91 23.14
C ASP A 40 49.65 19.01 21.91
N ARG A 41 50.15 17.77 22.00
CA ARG A 41 50.01 16.77 20.92
C ARG A 41 48.60 16.17 20.85
N LEU A 42 47.89 16.10 21.98
CA LEU A 42 46.49 15.72 21.99
C LEU A 42 45.65 16.84 21.37
N THR A 43 45.88 18.09 21.83
CA THR A 43 45.16 19.29 21.37
C THR A 43 45.33 19.50 19.86
N SER A 44 46.49 19.18 19.29
CA SER A 44 46.71 19.28 17.84
C SER A 44 45.99 18.20 17.01
N LYS A 45 45.61 17.07 17.62
CA LYS A 45 44.88 15.98 16.94
C LYS A 45 43.37 15.97 17.23
N ILE A 46 42.90 16.74 18.21
CA ILE A 46 41.48 16.93 18.51
C ILE A 46 40.67 17.33 17.26
N PRO A 47 41.13 18.25 16.39
CA PRO A 47 40.38 18.61 15.19
C PRO A 47 40.15 17.43 14.25
N THR A 48 41.15 16.58 14.04
CA THR A 48 41.02 15.39 13.17
C THR A 48 40.05 14.37 13.76
N ILE A 49 40.13 14.14 15.08
CA ILE A 49 39.22 13.23 15.78
C ILE A 49 37.79 13.79 15.76
N SER A 50 37.62 15.09 15.98
CA SER A 50 36.33 15.76 15.94
C SER A 50 35.69 15.66 14.55
N THR A 51 36.44 15.96 13.48
CA THR A 51 35.95 15.82 12.11
C THR A 51 35.55 14.38 11.77
N PHE A 52 36.32 13.39 12.22
CA PHE A 52 35.97 11.98 12.06
C PHE A 52 34.68 11.62 12.79
N MET A 53 34.52 12.06 14.05
CA MET A 53 33.31 11.81 14.84
C MET A 53 32.08 12.51 14.26
N ILE A 54 32.24 13.72 13.71
CA ILE A 54 31.16 14.42 12.99
C ILE A 54 30.76 13.64 11.73
N ALA A 55 31.71 13.18 10.93
CA ALA A 55 31.43 12.38 9.73
C ALA A 55 30.73 11.06 10.09
N LEU A 56 31.17 10.39 11.15
CA LEU A 56 30.54 9.17 11.66
C LEU A 56 29.12 9.44 12.17
N GLY A 57 28.91 10.56 12.87
CA GLY A 57 27.60 11.02 13.31
C GLY A 57 26.64 11.28 12.15
N ILE A 58 27.12 11.90 11.06
CA ILE A 58 26.33 12.11 9.84
C ILE A 58 25.94 10.77 9.20
N ILE A 59 26.87 9.82 9.09
CA ILE A 59 26.60 8.49 8.52
C ILE A 59 25.58 7.72 9.36
N ILE A 60 25.72 7.70 10.68
CA ILE A 60 24.78 7.03 11.59
C ILE A 60 23.41 7.69 11.52
N THR A 61 23.37 9.02 11.54
CA THR A 61 22.11 9.79 11.44
C THR A 61 21.41 9.48 10.12
N TYR A 62 22.15 9.47 9.00
CA TYR A 62 21.63 9.05 7.70
C TYR A 62 21.04 7.64 7.75
N GLN A 63 21.76 6.66 8.31
CA GLN A 63 21.27 5.28 8.43
C GLN A 63 19.99 5.18 9.29
N ILE A 64 19.94 5.88 10.42
CA ILE A 64 18.74 5.91 11.29
C ILE A 64 17.56 6.53 10.54
N PHE A 65 17.77 7.64 9.83
CA PHE A 65 16.72 8.27 9.03
C PHE A 65 16.26 7.36 7.90
N THR A 66 17.16 6.70 7.18
CA THR A 66 16.80 5.74 6.13
C THR A 66 15.97 4.59 6.69
N VAL A 67 16.38 3.99 7.82
CA VAL A 67 15.63 2.89 8.45
C VAL A 67 14.25 3.35 8.94
N ASN A 68 14.17 4.50 9.60
CA ASN A 68 12.89 5.05 10.08
C ASN A 68 11.97 5.44 8.92
N TYR A 69 12.52 6.06 7.86
CA TYR A 69 11.77 6.40 6.65
C TYR A 69 11.20 5.14 5.99
N LEU A 70 12.01 4.10 5.82
CA LEU A 70 11.56 2.83 5.27
C LEU A 70 10.53 2.13 6.15
N SER A 71 10.66 2.20 7.48
CA SER A 71 9.68 1.62 8.42
C SER A 71 8.34 2.35 8.35
N VAL A 72 8.35 3.68 8.40
CA VAL A 72 7.13 4.51 8.30
C VAL A 72 6.45 4.28 6.95
N LYS A 73 7.22 4.22 5.86
CA LYS A 73 6.72 3.94 4.52
C LYS A 73 6.10 2.54 4.41
N ARG A 74 6.71 1.52 5.03
CA ARG A 74 6.14 0.16 5.07
C ARG A 74 4.83 0.11 5.86
N ASP A 75 4.78 0.76 7.02
CA ASP A 75 3.59 0.81 7.86
C ASP A 75 2.43 1.57 7.20
N SER A 76 2.72 2.59 6.37
CA SER A 76 1.70 3.25 5.58
C SER A 76 1.15 2.33 4.49
N THR A 77 2.00 1.59 3.77
CA THR A 77 1.48 0.73 2.68
C THR A 77 0.66 -0.45 3.16
N TYR A 78 1.03 -1.10 4.27
CA TYR A 78 0.18 -2.15 4.84
C TYR A 78 -1.18 -1.61 5.28
N LYS A 79 -1.23 -0.40 5.85
CA LYS A 79 -2.50 0.25 6.20
C LYS A 79 -3.36 0.56 4.98
N ILE A 80 -2.74 0.82 3.83
CA ILE A 80 -3.46 1.08 2.59
C ILE A 80 -4.01 -0.21 2.00
N VAL A 81 -3.23 -1.29 1.92
CA VAL A 81 -3.74 -2.61 1.50
C VAL A 81 -4.90 -3.06 2.39
N ASP A 82 -4.72 -2.88 3.71
CA ASP A 82 -5.73 -3.25 4.70
C ASP A 82 -7.01 -2.40 4.56
N ARG A 83 -6.88 -1.11 4.25
CA ARG A 83 -8.01 -0.21 4.00
C ARG A 83 -8.68 -0.47 2.65
N ALA A 84 -7.89 -0.62 1.59
CA ALA A 84 -8.35 -0.73 0.21
C ALA A 84 -8.97 -2.10 -0.10
N PHE A 85 -8.66 -3.16 0.65
CA PHE A 85 -9.18 -4.49 0.34
C PHE A 85 -9.73 -5.23 1.55
N ASN A 86 -8.93 -5.43 2.60
CA ASN A 86 -9.38 -6.22 3.76
C ASN A 86 -10.57 -5.58 4.47
N SER A 87 -10.60 -4.25 4.59
CA SER A 87 -11.70 -3.53 5.21
C SER A 87 -13.00 -3.67 4.42
N ILE A 88 -12.92 -3.73 3.09
CA ILE A 88 -14.08 -3.98 2.22
C ILE A 88 -14.55 -5.41 2.38
N LEU A 89 -13.65 -6.40 2.34
CA LEU A 89 -14.02 -7.80 2.54
C LEU A 89 -14.62 -8.05 3.92
N LYS A 90 -14.09 -7.40 4.96
CA LYS A 90 -14.67 -7.43 6.30
C LYS A 90 -16.05 -6.78 6.31
N ALA A 91 -16.23 -5.64 5.64
CA ALA A 91 -17.55 -5.01 5.51
C ALA A 91 -18.53 -5.91 4.72
N PHE A 92 -18.07 -6.66 3.72
CA PHE A 92 -18.91 -7.64 3.06
C PHE A 92 -19.39 -8.72 4.03
N ASP A 93 -18.51 -9.24 4.90
CA ASP A 93 -18.88 -10.24 5.91
C ASP A 93 -19.82 -9.66 6.98
N ASP A 94 -19.46 -8.53 7.57
CA ASP A 94 -20.20 -7.87 8.66
C ASP A 94 -21.62 -7.41 8.24
N TYR A 95 -21.82 -7.11 6.96
CA TYR A 95 -23.07 -6.56 6.42
C TYR A 95 -23.78 -7.50 5.43
N TYR A 96 -23.30 -8.73 5.25
CA TYR A 96 -23.91 -9.70 4.33
C TYR A 96 -25.40 -9.93 4.62
N ASP A 97 -25.76 -10.07 5.89
CA ASP A 97 -27.14 -10.31 6.31
C ASP A 97 -28.09 -9.15 5.96
N LYS A 98 -27.56 -7.93 5.79
CA LYS A 98 -28.34 -6.71 5.54
C LYS A 98 -28.48 -6.38 4.06
N ALA A 99 -27.44 -6.62 3.26
CA ALA A 99 -27.41 -6.30 1.84
C ALA A 99 -26.81 -7.44 0.99
N PRO A 100 -27.37 -8.66 1.06
CA PRO A 100 -26.75 -9.84 0.46
C PRO A 100 -26.73 -9.78 -1.07
N GLU A 101 -27.77 -9.25 -1.72
CA GLU A 101 -27.81 -9.07 -3.17
C GLU A 101 -26.75 -8.11 -3.67
N PHE A 102 -26.60 -6.98 -2.97
CA PHE A 102 -25.62 -5.96 -3.30
C PHE A 102 -24.20 -6.54 -3.22
N ILE A 103 -23.89 -7.25 -2.13
CA ILE A 103 -22.58 -7.88 -1.94
C ILE A 103 -22.37 -9.00 -2.96
N ASP A 104 -23.36 -9.85 -3.22
CA ASP A 104 -23.28 -10.89 -4.24
C ASP A 104 -23.08 -10.32 -5.66
N SER A 105 -23.57 -9.10 -5.93
CA SER A 105 -23.40 -8.43 -7.22
C SER A 105 -21.96 -7.98 -7.51
N MET A 106 -21.13 -7.88 -6.47
CA MET A 106 -19.70 -7.50 -6.56
C MET A 106 -18.80 -8.61 -7.10
N PHE A 107 -19.33 -9.84 -7.20
CA PHE A 107 -18.58 -11.01 -7.63
C PHE A 107 -19.10 -11.56 -8.95
N TYR A 108 -18.18 -12.00 -9.80
CA TYR A 108 -18.53 -12.58 -11.08
C TYR A 108 -19.35 -13.85 -10.91
N THR A 109 -20.31 -14.06 -11.82
CA THR A 109 -21.18 -15.26 -11.79
C THR A 109 -20.37 -16.57 -11.83
N TRP A 110 -19.26 -16.60 -12.58
CA TRP A 110 -18.40 -17.78 -12.69
C TRP A 110 -17.58 -18.05 -11.41
N GLN A 111 -17.22 -17.02 -10.64
CA GLN A 111 -16.56 -17.18 -9.33
C GLN A 111 -17.53 -17.81 -8.33
N LYS A 112 -18.77 -17.29 -8.29
CA LYS A 112 -19.80 -17.79 -7.37
C LYS A 112 -20.14 -19.26 -7.61
N ARG A 113 -20.12 -19.71 -8.86
CA ARG A 113 -20.33 -21.14 -9.23
C ARG A 113 -19.24 -22.08 -8.73
N GLN A 114 -18.05 -21.57 -8.41
CA GLN A 114 -16.95 -22.39 -7.89
C GLN A 114 -17.05 -22.58 -6.36
N LEU A 115 -17.89 -21.80 -5.69
CA LEU A 115 -18.08 -21.92 -4.24
C LEU A 115 -18.97 -23.13 -3.90
N PRO A 116 -18.50 -24.07 -3.07
CA PRO A 116 -19.33 -25.18 -2.63
C PRO A 116 -20.53 -24.67 -1.85
N ASN A 117 -21.74 -25.05 -2.26
CA ASN A 117 -23.03 -24.66 -1.67
C ASN A 117 -23.51 -23.23 -1.94
N TYR A 118 -22.98 -22.53 -2.95
CA TYR A 118 -23.55 -21.24 -3.35
C TYR A 118 -25.02 -21.40 -3.79
N LYS A 119 -25.91 -20.67 -3.13
CA LYS A 119 -27.31 -20.52 -3.55
C LYS A 119 -27.50 -19.05 -3.92
N PRO A 120 -27.98 -18.73 -5.14
CA PRO A 120 -28.26 -17.35 -5.48
C PRO A 120 -29.28 -16.80 -4.48
N VAL A 121 -28.92 -15.69 -3.84
CA VAL A 121 -29.82 -14.98 -2.93
C VAL A 121 -31.04 -14.54 -3.73
N GLN A 122 -32.22 -14.95 -3.29
CA GLN A 122 -33.47 -14.44 -3.85
C GLN A 122 -33.72 -13.04 -3.30
N GLU A 123 -34.19 -12.16 -4.18
CA GLU A 123 -34.50 -10.77 -3.88
C GLU A 123 -35.37 -10.67 -2.62
N LYS A 124 -34.76 -10.29 -1.49
CA LYS A 124 -35.49 -9.97 -0.27
C LYS A 124 -35.96 -8.53 -0.42
N ASN A 125 -37.27 -8.35 -0.55
CA ASN A 125 -37.96 -7.07 -0.38
C ASN A 125 -37.85 -6.56 1.07
N ASN A 126 -36.64 -6.42 1.58
CA ASN A 126 -36.41 -5.71 2.83
C ASN A 126 -36.28 -4.22 2.47
N GLU A 127 -37.42 -3.53 2.49
CA GLU A 127 -37.51 -2.05 2.59
C GLU A 127 -36.96 -1.54 3.93
N ASP A 128 -35.84 -2.09 4.40
CA ASP A 128 -35.21 -1.70 5.65
C ASP A 128 -34.21 -0.57 5.40
N ASN A 129 -34.35 0.54 6.14
CA ASN A 129 -33.37 1.63 6.18
C ASN A 129 -31.94 1.12 6.43
N ASP A 130 -31.81 -0.01 7.13
CA ASP A 130 -30.55 -0.69 7.42
C ASP A 130 -29.88 -1.25 6.15
N ARG A 131 -30.64 -1.72 5.16
CA ARG A 131 -30.12 -2.20 3.86
C ARG A 131 -29.47 -1.05 3.10
N TRP A 132 -30.19 0.05 2.92
CA TRP A 132 -29.68 1.20 2.18
C TRP A 132 -28.45 1.83 2.85
N THR A 133 -28.46 1.92 4.18
CA THR A 133 -27.31 2.41 4.95
C THR A 133 -26.08 1.52 4.75
N SER A 134 -26.28 0.20 4.70
CA SER A 134 -25.21 -0.77 4.44
C SER A 134 -24.65 -0.63 3.01
N ILE A 135 -25.53 -0.50 2.02
CA ILE A 135 -25.15 -0.26 0.62
C ILE A 135 -24.30 1.00 0.51
N LEU A 136 -24.75 2.11 1.09
CA LEU A 136 -24.04 3.38 1.05
C LEU A 136 -22.66 3.28 1.72
N TYR A 137 -22.60 2.69 2.92
CA TYR A 137 -21.34 2.53 3.65
C TYR A 137 -20.31 1.72 2.86
N ILE A 138 -20.69 0.55 2.35
CA ILE A 138 -19.81 -0.31 1.56
C ILE A 138 -19.40 0.37 0.25
N SER A 139 -20.33 1.05 -0.43
CA SER A 139 -20.03 1.81 -1.66
C SER A 139 -18.98 2.89 -1.41
N THR A 140 -19.09 3.63 -0.31
CA THR A 140 -18.08 4.62 0.09
C THR A 140 -16.71 3.97 0.33
N LEU A 141 -16.64 2.80 0.97
CA LEU A 141 -15.38 2.09 1.15
C LEU A 141 -14.77 1.66 -0.19
N ILE A 142 -15.60 1.20 -1.14
CA ILE A 142 -15.16 0.83 -2.49
C ILE A 142 -14.58 2.03 -3.24
N PHE A 143 -15.28 3.16 -3.28
CA PHE A 143 -14.79 4.35 -3.97
C PHE A 143 -13.56 4.95 -3.27
N GLN A 144 -13.48 4.90 -1.94
CA GLN A 144 -12.27 5.26 -1.21
C GLN A 144 -11.11 4.34 -1.59
N SER A 145 -11.33 3.03 -1.78
CA SER A 145 -10.30 2.12 -2.26
C SER A 145 -9.80 2.50 -3.65
N TRP A 146 -10.66 2.99 -4.54
CA TRP A 146 -10.26 3.43 -5.87
C TRP A 146 -9.43 4.72 -5.80
N GLU A 147 -9.81 5.64 -4.92
CA GLU A 147 -9.02 6.83 -4.64
C GLU A 147 -7.65 6.48 -4.04
N ASP A 148 -7.62 5.64 -3.01
CA ASP A 148 -6.38 5.21 -2.34
C ASP A 148 -5.44 4.47 -3.31
N PHE A 149 -6.01 3.68 -4.23
CA PHE A 149 -5.27 3.02 -5.31
C PHE A 149 -4.60 4.04 -6.24
N LEU A 150 -5.29 5.12 -6.58
CA LEU A 150 -4.76 6.18 -7.43
C LEU A 150 -3.72 7.04 -6.69
N THR A 151 -3.97 7.42 -5.44
CA THR A 151 -3.11 8.39 -4.73
C THR A 151 -1.78 7.82 -4.27
N ASP A 152 -1.66 6.50 -4.08
CA ASP A 152 -0.46 5.90 -3.49
C ASP A 152 0.27 4.89 -4.41
N LEU A 153 0.12 5.07 -5.72
CA LEU A 153 0.68 4.22 -6.80
C LEU A 153 2.18 3.91 -6.64
N GLU A 154 2.98 4.82 -6.07
CA GLU A 154 4.41 4.59 -5.82
C GLU A 154 4.68 3.64 -4.64
N SER A 155 3.88 3.68 -3.57
CA SER A 155 4.09 2.76 -2.45
C SER A 155 3.62 1.34 -2.78
N TRP A 156 2.59 1.21 -3.62
CA TRP A 156 2.17 -0.08 -4.19
C TRP A 156 3.31 -0.76 -4.96
N ARG A 157 4.06 0.00 -5.77
CA ARG A 157 5.23 -0.50 -6.51
C ARG A 157 6.37 -1.07 -5.65
N GLU A 158 6.48 -0.67 -4.38
CA GLU A 158 7.54 -1.14 -3.48
C GLU A 158 7.11 -2.31 -2.58
N VAL A 159 5.82 -2.43 -2.24
CA VAL A 159 5.29 -3.67 -1.62
C VAL A 159 5.47 -4.85 -2.56
N GLN A 160 5.31 -4.62 -3.87
CA GLN A 160 5.55 -5.59 -4.94
C GLN A 160 6.96 -6.21 -4.89
N LEU A 161 7.99 -5.44 -4.52
CA LEU A 161 9.37 -5.95 -4.45
C LEU A 161 9.61 -6.90 -3.26
N ASN A 162 8.73 -6.91 -2.27
CA ASN A 162 8.86 -7.76 -1.07
C ASN A 162 7.96 -9.01 -1.10
N ILE A 163 7.03 -9.11 -2.06
CA ILE A 163 6.17 -10.27 -2.28
C ILE A 163 6.57 -10.88 -3.63
N GLU A 164 7.44 -11.89 -3.59
CA GLU A 164 8.20 -12.48 -4.70
C GLU A 164 7.35 -13.13 -5.84
N TYR A 165 6.05 -12.83 -5.98
CA TYR A 165 5.13 -13.64 -6.80
C TYR A 165 3.97 -12.91 -7.50
N ILE A 166 4.01 -11.59 -7.72
CA ILE A 166 2.93 -10.89 -8.44
C ILE A 166 3.50 -10.06 -9.60
N GLU A 167 3.73 -10.71 -10.75
CA GLU A 167 4.27 -10.07 -11.96
C GLU A 167 3.27 -9.15 -12.72
N ASP A 168 2.04 -8.89 -12.22
CA ASP A 168 1.08 -7.97 -12.86
C ASP A 168 0.04 -7.39 -11.85
N ASP A 169 0.54 -6.73 -10.80
CA ASP A 169 -0.25 -6.31 -9.62
C ASP A 169 -1.35 -5.27 -9.95
N GLU A 170 -1.05 -4.26 -10.76
CA GLU A 170 -2.03 -3.23 -11.12
C GLU A 170 -3.24 -3.79 -11.88
N ARG A 171 -2.99 -4.77 -12.75
CA ARG A 171 -4.06 -5.46 -13.48
C ARG A 171 -4.93 -6.31 -12.56
N SER A 172 -4.36 -6.80 -11.45
CA SER A 172 -5.10 -7.54 -10.43
C SER A 172 -6.07 -6.63 -9.67
N TRP A 173 -5.65 -5.41 -9.34
CA TRP A 173 -6.56 -4.39 -8.78
C TRP A 173 -7.65 -3.99 -9.77
N LEU A 174 -7.29 -3.74 -11.03
CA LEU A 174 -8.28 -3.48 -12.08
C LEU A 174 -9.27 -4.64 -12.24
N ALA A 175 -8.83 -5.89 -12.06
CA ALA A 175 -9.71 -7.06 -12.09
C ALA A 175 -10.72 -7.04 -10.93
N ILE A 176 -10.28 -6.68 -9.73
CA ILE A 176 -11.14 -6.55 -8.54
C ILE A 176 -12.15 -5.41 -8.76
N PHE A 177 -11.67 -4.24 -9.20
CA PHE A 177 -12.50 -3.07 -9.42
C PHE A 177 -13.54 -3.31 -10.51
N LEU A 178 -13.17 -4.02 -11.57
CA LEU A 178 -14.11 -4.47 -12.58
C LEU A 178 -15.17 -5.41 -12.01
N GLY A 179 -14.82 -6.27 -11.05
CA GLY A 179 -15.79 -7.12 -10.36
C GLY A 179 -16.84 -6.29 -9.64
N TRP A 180 -16.38 -5.29 -8.87
CA TRP A 180 -17.27 -4.39 -8.15
C TRP A 180 -18.11 -3.49 -9.07
N ALA A 181 -17.49 -2.99 -10.14
CA ALA A 181 -18.13 -2.12 -11.13
C ALA A 181 -19.32 -2.77 -11.87
N GLN A 182 -19.49 -4.10 -11.80
CA GLN A 182 -20.65 -4.79 -12.35
C GLN A 182 -21.94 -4.58 -11.54
N SER A 183 -21.81 -4.17 -10.27
CA SER A 183 -22.97 -3.91 -9.41
C SER A 183 -23.76 -2.71 -9.92
N LYS A 184 -25.06 -2.92 -10.20
CA LYS A 184 -25.95 -1.83 -10.63
C LYS A 184 -26.22 -0.87 -9.49
N GLU A 185 -26.42 -1.37 -8.28
CA GLU A 185 -26.64 -0.53 -7.11
C GLU A 185 -25.40 0.33 -6.82
N LEU A 186 -24.18 -0.18 -7.03
CA LEU A 186 -22.95 0.63 -6.90
C LEU A 186 -22.95 1.78 -7.91
N GLN A 187 -23.35 1.50 -9.16
CA GLN A 187 -23.49 2.52 -10.20
C GLN A 187 -24.56 3.57 -9.86
N GLU A 188 -25.64 3.17 -9.19
CA GLU A 188 -26.70 4.08 -8.73
C GLU A 188 -26.29 4.96 -7.55
N VAL A 189 -25.42 4.44 -6.66
CA VAL A 189 -24.91 5.19 -5.51
C VAL A 189 -23.89 6.25 -5.94
N PHE A 190 -23.06 5.96 -6.95
CA PHE A 190 -21.94 6.84 -7.30
C PHE A 190 -22.32 8.32 -7.54
N PRO A 191 -23.37 8.66 -8.32
CA PRO A 191 -23.79 10.05 -8.52
C PRO A 191 -24.16 10.80 -7.23
N MET A 192 -24.50 10.08 -6.16
CA MET A 192 -24.83 10.68 -4.85
C MET A 192 -23.59 11.07 -4.05
N VAL A 193 -22.45 10.43 -4.34
CA VAL A 193 -21.20 10.58 -3.57
C VAL A 193 -20.02 11.07 -4.41
N GLU A 194 -20.15 11.20 -5.74
CA GLU A 194 -19.04 11.54 -6.64
C GLU A 194 -18.34 12.84 -6.27
N LEU A 195 -19.07 13.84 -5.75
CA LEU A 195 -18.53 15.13 -5.32
C LEU A 195 -17.55 15.05 -4.13
N GLN A 196 -17.44 13.89 -3.49
CA GLN A 196 -16.53 13.64 -2.37
C GLN A 196 -15.13 13.21 -2.84
N TYR A 197 -14.98 12.86 -4.12
CA TYR A 197 -13.74 12.28 -4.66
C TYR A 197 -13.04 13.22 -5.63
N GLY A 198 -11.72 13.04 -5.79
CA GLY A 198 -10.94 13.76 -6.79
C GLY A 198 -11.35 13.44 -8.23
N GLU A 199 -11.14 14.39 -9.16
CA GLU A 199 -11.41 14.22 -10.60
C GLU A 199 -10.79 12.94 -11.20
N PRO A 200 -9.53 12.55 -10.88
CA PRO A 200 -8.96 11.29 -11.36
C PRO A 200 -9.76 10.05 -10.92
N THR A 201 -10.25 10.05 -9.68
CA THR A 201 -11.09 8.98 -9.13
C THR A 201 -12.44 8.93 -9.83
N ILE A 202 -13.05 10.09 -10.08
CA ILE A 202 -14.31 10.19 -10.82
C ILE A 202 -14.14 9.64 -12.24
N GLU A 203 -13.10 10.05 -12.95
CA GLU A 203 -12.79 9.53 -14.29
C GLU A 203 -12.55 8.01 -14.28
N LEU A 204 -11.81 7.49 -13.29
CA LEU A 204 -11.58 6.06 -13.14
C LEU A 204 -12.88 5.30 -12.91
N THR A 205 -13.74 5.81 -12.02
CA THR A 205 -15.04 5.20 -11.73
C THR A 205 -15.89 5.05 -13.00
N TYR A 206 -16.06 6.14 -13.75
CA TYR A 206 -16.83 6.11 -14.99
C TYR A 206 -16.21 5.16 -16.02
N LEU A 207 -14.87 5.11 -16.11
CA LEU A 207 -14.17 4.16 -16.96
C LEU A 207 -14.46 2.71 -16.55
N MET A 208 -14.40 2.38 -15.26
CA MET A 208 -14.68 1.03 -14.78
C MET A 208 -16.13 0.63 -15.07
N PHE A 209 -17.10 1.52 -14.83
CA PHE A 209 -18.50 1.28 -15.15
C PHE A 209 -18.74 1.08 -16.65
N GLU A 210 -18.11 1.88 -17.51
CA GLU A 210 -18.20 1.70 -18.97
C GLU A 210 -17.72 0.31 -19.40
N TYR A 211 -16.54 -0.10 -18.92
CA TYR A 211 -15.96 -1.40 -19.26
C TYR A 211 -16.79 -2.56 -18.70
N ALA A 212 -17.25 -2.47 -17.45
CA ALA A 212 -18.09 -3.48 -16.82
C ALA A 212 -19.43 -3.67 -17.55
N ASN A 213 -20.06 -2.58 -18.01
CA ASN A 213 -21.33 -2.60 -18.72
C ASN A 213 -21.19 -3.11 -20.17
N LYS A 214 -20.09 -2.80 -20.83
CA LYS A 214 -19.86 -3.14 -22.25
C LYS A 214 -19.35 -4.56 -22.45
N TYR A 215 -18.60 -5.10 -21.48
CA TYR A 215 -17.91 -6.38 -21.59
C TYR A 215 -18.27 -7.32 -20.43
N PRO A 216 -19.35 -8.11 -20.53
CA PRO A 216 -19.68 -9.08 -19.50
C PRO A 216 -18.63 -10.20 -19.45
N VAL A 217 -17.86 -10.24 -18.37
CA VAL A 217 -16.76 -11.20 -18.14
C VAL A 217 -17.32 -12.56 -17.73
N LYS A 218 -17.04 -13.61 -18.51
CA LYS A 218 -17.56 -14.97 -18.27
C LYS A 218 -16.55 -15.91 -17.62
N ASN A 219 -15.26 -15.59 -17.68
CA ASN A 219 -14.19 -16.43 -17.16
C ASN A 219 -12.93 -15.58 -16.88
N MET A 220 -11.90 -16.22 -16.32
CA MET A 220 -10.65 -15.56 -15.94
C MET A 220 -9.84 -15.04 -17.15
N GLU A 221 -9.87 -15.74 -18.29
CA GLU A 221 -9.13 -15.32 -19.49
C GLU A 221 -9.72 -14.03 -20.08
N GLU A 222 -11.04 -13.94 -20.16
CA GLU A 222 -11.75 -12.72 -20.56
C GLU A 222 -11.49 -11.56 -19.59
N LEU A 223 -11.35 -11.84 -18.29
CA LEU A 223 -11.00 -10.83 -17.30
C LEU A 223 -9.60 -10.27 -17.53
N GLN A 224 -8.62 -11.15 -17.78
CA GLN A 224 -7.23 -10.76 -18.05
C GLN A 224 -7.10 -9.96 -19.35
N ASP A 225 -7.80 -10.35 -20.40
CA ASP A 225 -7.85 -9.58 -21.65
C ASP A 225 -8.49 -8.20 -21.43
N LEU A 226 -9.58 -8.14 -20.65
CA LEU A 226 -10.27 -6.89 -20.37
C LEU A 226 -9.43 -5.93 -19.52
N THR A 227 -8.78 -6.42 -18.47
CA THR A 227 -7.86 -5.59 -17.67
C THR A 227 -6.65 -5.14 -18.48
N GLY A 228 -6.15 -6.00 -19.38
CA GLY A 228 -5.13 -5.63 -20.35
C GLY A 228 -5.56 -4.49 -21.29
N LYS A 229 -6.83 -4.47 -21.72
CA LYS A 229 -7.39 -3.37 -22.52
C LYS A 229 -7.48 -2.07 -21.72
N ILE A 230 -8.00 -2.13 -20.49
CA ILE A 230 -8.09 -0.94 -19.61
C ILE A 230 -6.71 -0.37 -19.32
N PHE A 231 -5.75 -1.22 -18.96
CA PHE A 231 -4.37 -0.83 -18.70
C PHE A 231 -3.74 -0.09 -19.89
N ASN A 232 -4.14 -0.46 -21.11
CA ASN A 232 -3.67 0.18 -22.33
C ASN A 232 -4.55 1.34 -22.82
N ASP A 233 -5.72 1.59 -22.21
CA ASP A 233 -6.64 2.66 -22.58
C ASP A 233 -5.96 4.04 -22.37
N PRO A 234 -5.95 4.93 -23.39
CA PRO A 234 -5.37 6.26 -23.26
C PRO A 234 -5.97 7.10 -22.11
N ARG A 235 -7.26 6.89 -21.79
CA ARG A 235 -7.93 7.56 -20.68
C ARG A 235 -7.35 7.12 -19.35
N TYR A 236 -7.14 5.81 -19.18
CA TYR A 236 -6.51 5.25 -17.99
C TYR A 236 -5.09 5.80 -17.81
N LYS A 237 -4.29 5.82 -18.87
CA LYS A 237 -2.93 6.39 -18.84
C LYS A 237 -2.93 7.86 -18.43
N ARG A 238 -3.85 8.66 -18.99
CA ARG A 238 -4.02 10.08 -18.61
C ARG A 238 -4.38 10.25 -17.14
N ILE A 239 -5.32 9.46 -16.62
CA ILE A 239 -5.71 9.49 -15.19
C ILE A 239 -4.47 9.30 -14.31
N LYS A 240 -3.59 8.36 -14.67
CA LYS A 240 -2.34 8.12 -13.94
C LYS A 240 -1.31 9.24 -14.11
N GLU A 241 -1.23 9.84 -15.29
CA GLU A 241 -0.30 10.96 -15.54
C GLU A 241 -0.65 12.20 -14.71
N VAL A 242 -1.94 12.54 -14.59
CA VAL A 242 -2.41 13.69 -13.79
C VAL A 242 -1.96 13.59 -12.33
N LEU A 243 -1.94 12.38 -11.78
CA LEU A 243 -1.52 12.12 -10.40
C LEU A 243 -0.02 12.29 -10.17
N ASN A 244 0.81 12.10 -11.19
CA ASN A 244 2.27 12.31 -11.07
C ASN A 244 2.67 13.79 -11.01
N TYR A 245 1.75 14.72 -11.27
CA TYR A 245 2.00 16.17 -11.28
C TYR A 245 1.39 16.91 -10.07
N LEU A 246 0.68 16.22 -9.20
CA LEU A 246 0.11 16.74 -7.95
C LEU A 246 1.00 16.37 -6.77
#